data_AF-A0A559UDH3-F1
#
_entry.id   AF-A0A559UDH3-F1
#
_cell.length_a   1.000
_cell.length_b   1.000
_cell.length_c   1.000
_cell.angle_alpha   90.00
_cell.angle_beta   90.00
_cell.angle_gamma   90.00
#
_symmetry.space_group_name_H-M   'P 1'
#
loop_
_entity.id
_entity.type
_entity.pdbx_description
1 polymer ?
#
loop_
_entity_poly.entity_id
_entity_poly.type
_entity_poly.pdbx_seq_one_letter_code
_entity_poly.pdbx_strand_id
1 'polypeptide(L)'
;MIRQSHLSRRSVGTVAAVFTVGVTLLTGCSSNGSSDAGSSPSAATASEGGAATPGSASASTSASGTSSASGTKSGGGTKSGGGTQSGGGAANGSTGGCRSLTASAPDKDEVTSLYKVMSNPHREHIRPKAGTFYYGECRGVEYAAAVFEPTADATEAERVASQDEGSLRQYLVRPLDSDWKFLASDTNPDSGCAKKIPAALAALWGNCSKV
;
A
#
# COMPACT_ATOMS: atom_id res chain seq x y z
N MET A 1 -1.77 -17.40 -52.58
CA MET A 1 -0.83 -16.44 -51.94
C MET A 1 -0.46 -17.01 -50.58
N ILE A 2 0.70 -17.64 -50.46
CA ILE A 2 1.22 -18.22 -49.20
C ILE A 2 2.70 -17.83 -49.15
N ARG A 3 3.10 -17.06 -48.14
CA ARG A 3 4.51 -16.93 -47.73
C ARG A 3 4.58 -17.06 -46.21
N GLN A 4 5.09 -18.22 -45.82
CA GLN A 4 5.62 -18.55 -44.50
C GLN A 4 7.00 -17.91 -44.29
N SER A 5 7.50 -17.99 -43.05
CA SER A 5 8.85 -17.67 -42.54
C SER A 5 8.99 -16.20 -42.10
N HIS A 6 9.33 -15.86 -40.86
CA HIS A 6 10.45 -16.37 -40.08
C HIS A 6 10.15 -16.40 -38.56
N LEU A 7 10.26 -17.58 -37.95
CA LEU A 7 10.60 -17.71 -36.52
C LEU A 7 12.05 -17.25 -36.34
N SER A 8 12.27 -16.13 -35.66
CA SER A 8 13.60 -15.74 -35.19
C SER A 8 13.89 -16.45 -33.87
N ARG A 9 14.55 -17.61 -33.97
CA ARG A 9 15.29 -18.24 -32.87
C ARG A 9 16.57 -17.43 -32.62
N ARG A 10 16.83 -17.08 -31.36
CA ARG A 10 18.14 -16.76 -30.74
C ARG A 10 17.88 -16.34 -29.28
N SER A 11 18.53 -16.81 -28.22
CA SER A 11 19.54 -17.85 -28.00
C SER A 11 19.49 -18.14 -26.50
N VAL A 12 19.41 -19.42 -26.10
CA VAL A 12 19.59 -19.83 -24.69
C VAL A 12 21.09 -19.77 -24.40
N GLY A 13 21.52 -18.73 -23.71
CA GLY A 13 22.89 -18.60 -23.20
C GLY A 13 22.99 -19.28 -21.84
N THR A 14 23.46 -20.52 -21.83
CA THR A 14 23.85 -21.24 -20.61
C THR A 14 25.09 -20.57 -20.02
N VAL A 15 24.95 -19.86 -18.91
CA VAL A 15 26.10 -19.44 -18.09
C VAL A 15 26.08 -20.27 -16.82
N ALA A 16 26.98 -21.26 -16.78
CA ALA A 16 27.32 -21.98 -15.58
C ALA A 16 28.14 -21.05 -14.66
N ALA A 17 27.66 -20.85 -13.44
CA ALA A 17 28.46 -20.28 -12.36
C ALA A 17 28.54 -21.32 -11.24
N VAL A 18 29.73 -21.90 -11.10
CA VAL A 18 30.16 -22.77 -10.02
C VAL A 18 30.28 -21.93 -8.75
N PHE A 19 29.54 -22.26 -7.70
CA PHE A 19 29.84 -21.76 -6.35
C PHE A 19 30.16 -22.94 -5.44
N THR A 20 31.46 -23.07 -5.18
CA THR A 20 32.09 -23.95 -4.22
C THR A 20 31.83 -23.46 -2.79
N VAL A 21 31.29 -24.38 -1.98
CA VAL A 21 31.42 -24.58 -0.52
C VAL A 21 31.87 -23.41 0.37
N GLY A 22 31.03 -23.10 1.37
CA GLY A 22 31.42 -22.38 2.58
C GLY A 22 30.47 -22.68 3.74
N VAL A 23 30.50 -23.92 4.28
CA VAL A 23 29.86 -24.24 5.56
C VAL A 23 30.69 -23.60 6.67
N THR A 24 30.17 -22.55 7.30
CA THR A 24 30.69 -22.04 8.57
C THR A 24 29.77 -22.51 9.69
N LEU A 25 30.23 -23.52 10.41
CA LEU A 25 29.75 -23.86 11.75
C LEU A 25 30.33 -22.83 12.73
N LEU A 26 29.49 -22.08 13.45
CA LEU A 26 29.91 -21.41 14.67
C LEU A 26 28.75 -21.30 15.68
N THR A 27 28.62 -22.37 16.48
CA THR A 27 28.53 -22.42 17.94
C THR A 27 28.29 -21.12 18.74
N GLY A 28 27.25 -21.14 19.59
CA GLY A 28 27.14 -20.33 20.83
C GLY A 28 25.73 -19.75 21.04
N CYS A 29 25.06 -19.82 22.19
CA CYS A 29 25.29 -20.46 23.47
C CYS A 29 23.91 -20.87 24.03
N SER A 30 23.74 -22.13 24.41
CA SER A 30 22.63 -22.57 25.25
C SER A 30 22.90 -22.13 26.69
N SER A 31 22.09 -21.23 27.23
CA SER A 31 22.02 -21.01 28.67
C SER A 31 21.02 -21.99 29.27
N ASN A 32 21.54 -23.15 29.67
CA ASN A 32 20.86 -24.12 30.51
C ASN A 32 20.87 -23.61 31.96
N GLY A 33 19.80 -22.95 32.38
CA GLY A 33 19.53 -22.66 33.78
C GLY A 33 18.50 -23.65 34.32
N SER A 34 18.98 -24.76 34.89
CA SER A 34 18.16 -25.63 35.75
C SER A 34 18.31 -25.15 37.19
N SER A 35 17.19 -24.94 37.89
CA SER A 35 17.11 -25.00 39.35
C SER A 35 15.70 -25.43 39.78
N ASP A 36 15.66 -26.71 40.15
CA ASP A 36 14.96 -27.38 41.24
C ASP A 36 13.49 -27.08 41.62
N ALA A 37 12.69 -28.13 41.42
CA ALA A 37 11.69 -28.74 42.30
C ALA A 37 11.06 -27.92 43.46
N GLY A 38 9.74 -27.78 43.35
CA GLY A 38 8.83 -27.57 44.46
C GLY A 38 7.47 -28.21 44.17
N SER A 39 7.31 -29.46 44.58
CA SER A 39 6.02 -30.17 44.58
C SER A 39 5.06 -29.55 45.60
N SER A 40 3.83 -29.26 45.20
CA SER A 40 2.63 -29.74 45.91
C SER A 40 1.35 -29.48 45.10
N PRO A 41 0.44 -30.45 45.05
CA PRO A 41 -0.86 -30.30 44.41
C PRO A 41 -1.86 -29.66 45.37
N SER A 42 -2.80 -28.89 44.84
CA SER A 42 -4.08 -28.65 45.49
C SER A 42 -5.16 -28.80 44.45
N ALA A 43 -5.78 -29.98 44.46
CA ALA A 43 -7.11 -30.16 43.94
C ALA A 43 -8.08 -29.44 44.89
N ALA A 44 -8.92 -28.56 44.33
CA ALA A 44 -10.21 -28.25 44.90
C ALA A 44 -11.24 -28.18 43.76
N THR A 45 -12.28 -28.97 43.95
CA THR A 45 -13.44 -29.25 43.13
C THR A 45 -14.36 -28.04 42.91
N ALA A 46 -14.90 -28.00 41.69
CA ALA A 46 -16.23 -27.57 41.24
C ALA A 46 -17.02 -26.49 42.02
N SER A 47 -17.55 -25.52 41.27
CA SER A 47 -18.97 -25.15 41.32
C SER A 47 -19.42 -24.52 40.00
N GLU A 48 -20.58 -24.98 39.56
CA GLU A 48 -21.36 -24.54 38.41
C GLU A 48 -21.83 -23.08 38.52
N GLY A 49 -22.22 -22.52 37.37
CA GLY A 49 -23.32 -21.56 37.32
C GLY A 49 -23.03 -20.28 36.54
N GLY A 50 -23.81 -20.05 35.49
CA GLY A 50 -24.02 -18.71 34.96
C GLY A 50 -23.86 -18.58 33.46
N ALA A 51 -24.83 -19.08 32.70
CA ALA A 51 -25.07 -18.63 31.35
C ALA A 51 -25.34 -17.11 31.35
N ALA A 52 -24.60 -16.36 30.52
CA ALA A 52 -24.94 -14.98 30.18
C ALA A 52 -25.05 -14.87 28.65
N THR A 53 -26.30 -14.97 28.19
CA THR A 53 -26.77 -14.53 26.87
C THR A 53 -26.43 -13.05 26.65
N PRO A 54 -25.84 -12.65 25.52
CA PRO A 54 -25.92 -11.27 25.06
C PRO A 54 -27.32 -11.03 24.45
N GLY A 55 -28.03 -10.05 25.04
CA GLY A 55 -29.38 -9.67 24.67
C GLY A 55 -29.47 -9.08 23.25
N SER A 56 -30.52 -9.49 22.55
CA SER A 56 -31.08 -8.79 21.40
C SER A 56 -31.91 -7.59 21.88
N ALA A 57 -31.62 -6.40 21.37
CA ALA A 57 -32.53 -5.26 21.27
C ALA A 57 -31.97 -4.39 20.13
N SER A 58 -32.54 -4.44 18.93
CA SER A 58 -33.77 -3.78 18.47
C SER A 58 -33.42 -2.62 17.53
N ALA A 59 -34.00 -2.74 16.35
CA ALA A 59 -34.02 -1.83 15.22
C ALA A 59 -34.16 -0.35 15.60
N SER A 60 -33.34 0.49 14.96
CA SER A 60 -33.65 1.90 14.75
C SER A 60 -33.99 2.09 13.28
N THR A 61 -35.24 2.47 13.07
CA THR A 61 -35.89 2.77 11.81
C THR A 61 -35.26 3.97 11.11
N SER A 62 -35.10 3.84 9.80
CA SER A 62 -34.75 4.94 8.88
C SER A 62 -35.92 5.93 8.81
N ALA A 63 -35.62 7.22 8.99
CA ALA A 63 -36.52 8.30 8.62
C ALA A 63 -35.92 9.06 7.43
N SER A 64 -36.63 9.00 6.31
CA SER A 64 -36.38 9.77 5.10
C SER A 64 -36.71 11.24 5.35
N GLY A 65 -35.75 12.12 5.08
CA GLY A 65 -35.93 13.58 5.08
C GLY A 65 -35.49 14.15 3.74
N THR A 66 -36.39 14.16 2.76
CA THR A 66 -36.23 14.90 1.50
C THR A 66 -36.53 16.36 1.78
N SER A 67 -35.51 17.21 1.66
CA SER A 67 -35.69 18.66 1.61
C SER A 67 -35.08 19.20 0.32
N SER A 68 -35.93 19.36 -0.69
CA SER A 68 -35.66 20.19 -1.86
C SER A 68 -35.71 21.66 -1.44
N ALA A 69 -34.66 22.41 -1.70
CA ALA A 69 -34.71 23.88 -1.72
C ALA A 69 -33.97 24.38 -2.97
N SER A 70 -34.76 24.80 -3.95
CA SER A 70 -34.32 25.60 -5.09
C SER A 70 -33.81 26.96 -4.61
N GLY A 71 -32.61 27.33 -5.04
CA GLY A 71 -32.03 28.64 -4.82
C GLY A 71 -31.41 29.17 -6.11
N THR A 72 -32.24 29.72 -7.00
CA THR A 72 -31.79 30.48 -8.17
C THR A 72 -31.31 31.85 -7.69
N LYS A 73 -30.01 32.14 -7.82
CA LYS A 73 -29.51 33.51 -7.97
C LYS A 73 -28.43 33.57 -9.03
N SER A 74 -28.82 34.14 -10.16
CA SER A 74 -27.92 34.67 -11.18
C SER A 74 -27.39 36.01 -10.68
N GLY A 75 -26.08 36.21 -10.77
CA GLY A 75 -25.40 37.45 -10.39
C GLY A 75 -23.97 37.42 -10.90
N GLY A 76 -23.75 38.03 -12.07
CA GLY A 76 -22.44 38.19 -12.66
C GLY A 76 -21.51 39.05 -11.80
N GLY A 77 -20.23 38.67 -11.77
CA GLY A 77 -19.19 39.40 -11.09
C GLY A 77 -17.82 38.84 -11.45
N THR A 78 -17.18 39.46 -12.45
CA THR A 78 -15.80 39.21 -12.87
C THR A 78 -14.83 39.52 -11.73
N LYS A 79 -14.15 38.52 -11.15
CA LYS A 79 -12.79 38.70 -10.63
C LYS A 79 -12.03 37.38 -10.41
N SER A 80 -10.75 37.45 -10.77
CA SER A 80 -9.68 36.47 -10.66
C SER A 80 -9.38 36.06 -9.20
N GLY A 81 -9.02 34.79 -9.00
CA GLY A 81 -8.28 34.28 -7.84
C GLY A 81 -9.11 33.52 -6.78
N GLY A 82 -8.69 32.28 -6.50
CA GLY A 82 -9.12 31.54 -5.29
C GLY A 82 -9.46 30.08 -5.57
N GLY A 83 -8.63 29.17 -5.07
CA GLY A 83 -8.61 27.75 -5.43
C GLY A 83 -9.90 26.98 -5.10
N THR A 84 -10.26 26.10 -6.03
CA THR A 84 -11.10 24.93 -5.73
C THR A 84 -10.15 23.76 -5.53
N GLN A 85 -9.75 23.55 -4.29
CA GLN A 85 -9.04 22.36 -3.82
C GLN A 85 -10.09 21.33 -3.40
N SER A 86 -10.21 20.25 -4.15
CA SER A 86 -10.91 19.04 -3.69
C SER A 86 -10.35 17.82 -4.42
N GLY A 87 -9.74 16.93 -3.66
CA GLY A 87 -9.12 15.69 -4.11
C GLY A 87 -7.61 15.71 -3.89
N GLY A 88 -7.11 14.88 -2.97
CA GLY A 88 -5.68 14.62 -2.76
C GLY A 88 -5.02 14.05 -4.02
N GLY A 89 -4.68 14.95 -4.94
CA GLY A 89 -3.89 14.69 -6.11
C GLY A 89 -2.77 15.71 -6.10
N ALA A 90 -1.54 15.25 -6.24
CA ALA A 90 -0.38 16.11 -6.28
C ALA A 90 -0.57 17.21 -7.34
N ALA A 91 -0.31 18.47 -6.95
CA ALA A 91 -0.30 19.56 -7.91
C ALA A 91 0.79 19.30 -8.97
N ASN A 92 0.46 19.49 -10.24
CA ASN A 92 1.47 19.46 -11.30
C ASN A 92 2.49 20.59 -11.03
N GLY A 93 3.77 20.23 -10.97
CA GLY A 93 4.84 21.16 -10.63
C GLY A 93 6.21 20.53 -10.87
N SER A 94 7.24 21.37 -11.03
CA SER A 94 8.61 20.93 -11.27
C SER A 94 9.57 21.72 -10.39
N THR A 95 10.55 21.04 -9.79
CA THR A 95 11.58 21.63 -8.92
C THR A 95 12.80 20.71 -8.86
N GLY A 96 14.01 21.25 -9.00
CA GLY A 96 15.25 20.49 -8.78
C GLY A 96 15.52 19.33 -9.75
N GLY A 97 14.88 19.31 -10.92
CA GLY A 97 14.91 18.18 -11.85
C GLY A 97 13.91 17.07 -11.53
N CYS A 98 13.02 17.32 -10.56
CA CYS A 98 11.86 16.50 -10.25
C CYS A 98 10.59 17.15 -10.77
N ARG A 99 9.61 16.35 -11.20
CA ARG A 99 8.27 16.80 -11.57
C ARG A 99 7.21 15.87 -11.01
N SER A 100 6.12 16.46 -10.53
CA SER A 100 4.91 15.71 -10.21
C SER A 100 4.13 15.45 -11.50
N LEU A 101 3.63 14.23 -11.65
CA LEU A 101 2.94 13.77 -12.84
C LEU A 101 1.54 13.28 -12.47
N THR A 102 0.62 13.44 -13.41
CA THR A 102 -0.69 12.80 -13.30
C THR A 102 -0.54 11.33 -13.69
N ALA A 103 -0.78 10.43 -12.73
CA ALA A 103 -0.74 9.00 -12.98
C ALA A 103 -1.87 8.57 -13.92
N SER A 104 -1.50 7.96 -15.05
CA SER A 104 -2.47 7.35 -15.96
C SER A 104 -3.01 6.02 -15.38
N ALA A 105 -4.06 5.47 -15.97
CA ALA A 105 -4.57 4.15 -15.59
C ALA A 105 -3.49 3.04 -15.67
N PRO A 106 -2.70 2.91 -16.77
CA PRO A 106 -1.67 1.87 -16.83
C PRO A 106 -0.58 2.05 -15.77
N ASP A 107 -0.17 3.27 -15.42
CA ASP A 107 0.82 3.48 -14.35
C ASP A 107 0.32 2.95 -13.00
N LYS A 108 -0.97 3.19 -12.71
CA LYS A 108 -1.61 2.68 -11.50
C LYS A 108 -1.72 1.16 -11.54
N ASP A 109 -2.06 0.59 -12.68
CA ASP A 109 -2.21 -0.86 -12.83
C ASP A 109 -0.87 -1.60 -12.68
N GLU A 110 0.21 -1.09 -13.27
CA GLU A 110 1.56 -1.68 -13.12
C GLU A 110 2.06 -1.60 -11.68
N VAL A 111 1.93 -0.43 -11.04
CA VAL A 111 2.28 -0.24 -9.62
C VAL A 111 1.46 -1.15 -8.72
N THR A 112 0.16 -1.30 -9.00
CA THR A 112 -0.72 -2.18 -8.24
C THR A 112 -0.32 -3.63 -8.46
N SER A 113 -0.12 -4.07 -9.70
CA SER A 113 0.28 -5.44 -10.04
C SER A 113 1.56 -5.86 -9.35
N LEU A 114 2.57 -4.97 -9.31
CA LEU A 114 3.78 -5.24 -8.54
C LEU A 114 3.44 -5.42 -7.06
N TYR A 115 2.67 -4.51 -6.47
CA TYR A 115 2.33 -4.57 -5.05
C TYR A 115 1.55 -5.85 -4.68
N LYS A 116 0.64 -6.32 -5.55
CA LYS A 116 -0.08 -7.59 -5.37
C LYS A 116 0.87 -8.76 -5.15
N VAL A 117 1.86 -8.90 -6.04
CA VAL A 117 2.81 -10.03 -6.05
C VAL A 117 3.83 -9.94 -4.91
N MET A 118 4.23 -8.74 -4.50
CA MET A 118 5.24 -8.59 -3.45
C MET A 118 4.68 -8.61 -2.02
N SER A 119 3.38 -8.36 -1.85
CA SER A 119 2.73 -8.41 -0.56
C SER A 119 2.75 -9.84 0.01
N ASN A 120 2.89 -9.99 1.32
CA ASN A 120 2.91 -11.31 1.98
C ASN A 120 1.89 -11.34 3.14
N PRO A 121 0.80 -12.13 3.04
CA PRO A 121 0.43 -12.97 1.90
C PRO A 121 0.15 -12.16 0.64
N HIS A 122 0.24 -12.79 -0.53
CA HIS A 122 -0.11 -12.15 -1.81
C HIS A 122 -1.56 -11.63 -1.75
N ARG A 123 -1.79 -10.45 -2.31
CA ARG A 123 -3.09 -9.76 -2.30
C ARG A 123 -3.52 -9.50 -3.73
N GLU A 124 -4.41 -10.32 -4.26
CA GLU A 124 -4.91 -10.19 -5.62
C GLU A 124 -6.00 -9.13 -5.74
N HIS A 125 -6.78 -8.93 -4.67
CA HIS A 125 -7.99 -8.11 -4.69
C HIS A 125 -7.80 -6.75 -4.02
N ILE A 126 -6.81 -5.99 -4.47
CA ILE A 126 -6.51 -4.65 -3.95
C ILE A 126 -6.49 -3.58 -5.05
N ARG A 127 -6.65 -2.32 -4.62
CA ARG A 127 -6.52 -1.13 -5.47
C ARG A 127 -5.88 0.01 -4.70
N PRO A 128 -5.30 1.02 -5.37
CA PRO A 128 -4.90 2.24 -4.70
C PRO A 128 -6.12 2.94 -4.10
N LYS A 129 -6.00 3.37 -2.84
CA LYS A 129 -7.01 4.18 -2.18
C LYS A 129 -7.11 5.53 -2.87
N ALA A 130 -8.34 5.96 -3.17
CA ALA A 130 -8.61 7.22 -3.84
C ALA A 130 -7.97 8.40 -3.08
N GLY A 131 -7.34 9.32 -3.82
CA GLY A 131 -6.69 10.50 -3.23
C GLY A 131 -5.34 10.23 -2.54
N THR A 132 -4.78 9.02 -2.67
CA THR A 132 -3.50 8.66 -2.04
C THR A 132 -2.40 8.25 -3.00
N PHE A 133 -2.68 8.24 -4.31
CA PHE A 133 -1.72 7.85 -5.34
C PHE A 133 -0.95 9.06 -5.83
N TYR A 134 0.36 9.07 -5.57
CA TYR A 134 1.30 10.10 -6.00
C TYR A 134 2.22 9.48 -7.05
N TYR A 135 2.51 10.24 -8.10
CA TYR A 135 3.37 9.81 -9.20
C TYR A 135 4.17 10.98 -9.73
N GLY A 136 5.38 10.69 -10.20
CA GLY A 136 6.31 11.70 -10.63
C GLY A 136 7.66 11.13 -10.97
N GLU A 137 8.54 12.00 -11.45
CA GLU A 137 9.85 11.61 -11.92
C GLU A 137 10.90 12.59 -11.40
N CYS A 138 12.09 12.08 -11.08
CA CYS A 138 13.29 12.87 -10.88
C CYS A 138 14.41 12.33 -11.79
N ARG A 139 14.90 13.18 -12.71
CA ARG A 139 16.09 12.87 -13.54
C ARG A 139 16.03 11.48 -14.20
N GLY A 140 14.89 11.12 -14.79
CA GLY A 140 14.72 9.81 -15.45
C GLY A 140 14.49 8.63 -14.52
N VAL A 141 14.14 8.87 -13.26
CA VAL A 141 13.68 7.86 -12.33
C VAL A 141 12.27 8.21 -11.89
N GLU A 142 11.33 7.31 -12.13
CA GLU A 142 9.95 7.44 -11.73
C GLU A 142 9.73 6.89 -10.33
N TYR A 143 8.85 7.56 -9.60
CA TYR A 143 8.47 7.22 -8.24
C TYR A 143 6.95 7.19 -8.14
N ALA A 144 6.44 6.20 -7.42
CA ALA A 144 5.05 6.11 -7.03
C ALA A 144 4.95 5.97 -5.52
N ALA A 145 3.93 6.58 -4.93
CA ALA A 145 3.57 6.35 -3.54
C ALA A 145 2.06 6.18 -3.43
N ALA A 146 1.59 5.12 -2.77
CA ALA A 146 0.16 4.83 -2.66
C ALA A 146 -0.18 4.10 -1.36
N VAL A 147 -1.35 4.37 -0.81
CA VAL A 147 -1.99 3.48 0.16
C VAL A 147 -2.91 2.53 -0.62
N PHE A 148 -2.91 1.25 -0.30
CA PHE A 148 -3.73 0.26 -0.99
C PHE A 148 -4.89 -0.21 -0.10
N GLU A 149 -6.06 -0.40 -0.67
CA GLU A 149 -7.22 -0.91 0.05
C GLU A 149 -7.76 -2.18 -0.63
N PRO A 150 -8.34 -3.11 0.16
CA PRO A 150 -9.08 -4.23 -0.39
C PRO A 150 -10.23 -3.76 -1.29
N THR A 151 -10.45 -4.49 -2.37
CA THR A 151 -11.64 -4.37 -3.22
C THR A 151 -12.81 -5.16 -2.64
N ALA A 152 -14.00 -5.02 -3.24
CA ALA A 152 -15.20 -5.72 -2.78
C ALA A 152 -15.03 -7.26 -2.81
N ASP A 153 -14.27 -7.77 -3.77
CA ASP A 153 -14.07 -9.21 -3.99
C ASP A 153 -12.93 -9.79 -3.12
N ALA A 154 -12.30 -8.97 -2.27
CA ALA A 154 -11.23 -9.43 -1.41
C ALA A 154 -11.68 -10.51 -0.44
N THR A 155 -10.87 -11.56 -0.35
CA THR A 155 -11.04 -12.65 0.61
C THR A 155 -10.87 -12.16 2.05
N GLU A 156 -11.38 -12.91 3.01
CA GLU A 156 -11.23 -12.57 4.43
C GLU A 156 -9.75 -12.49 4.85
N ALA A 157 -8.92 -13.40 4.34
CA ALA A 157 -7.48 -13.39 4.60
C ALA A 157 -6.82 -12.10 4.10
N GLU A 158 -7.16 -11.65 2.88
CA GLU A 158 -6.65 -10.39 2.34
C GLU A 158 -7.12 -9.17 3.15
N ARG A 159 -8.40 -9.17 3.57
CA ARG A 159 -8.97 -8.10 4.39
C ARG A 159 -8.28 -7.99 5.75
N VAL A 160 -8.07 -9.11 6.44
CA VAL A 160 -7.35 -9.15 7.73
C VAL A 160 -5.94 -8.65 7.54
N ALA A 161 -5.20 -9.22 6.59
CA ALA A 161 -3.82 -8.81 6.38
C ALA A 161 -3.73 -7.31 6.00
N SER A 162 -4.76 -6.73 5.36
CA SER A 162 -4.79 -5.30 4.99
C SER A 162 -5.08 -4.38 6.18
N GLN A 163 -5.61 -4.90 7.28
CA GLN A 163 -5.72 -4.13 8.52
C GLN A 163 -4.37 -3.97 9.20
N ASP A 164 -3.54 -5.02 9.18
CA ASP A 164 -2.21 -5.01 9.78
C ASP A 164 -1.24 -4.12 8.99
N GLU A 165 -1.25 -4.21 7.66
CA GLU A 165 -0.26 -3.54 6.81
C GLU A 165 -0.86 -2.57 5.77
N GLY A 166 -2.10 -2.82 5.33
CA GLY A 166 -2.70 -2.15 4.17
C GLY A 166 -3.03 -0.67 4.37
N SER A 167 -2.94 -0.15 5.60
CA SER A 167 -3.06 1.29 5.84
C SER A 167 -1.76 2.07 5.60
N LEU A 168 -0.62 1.36 5.47
CA LEU A 168 0.69 1.98 5.28
C LEU A 168 0.90 2.34 3.81
N ARG A 169 1.50 3.52 3.59
CA ARG A 169 1.88 3.96 2.26
C ARG A 169 3.05 3.13 1.76
N GLN A 170 2.93 2.67 0.54
CA GLN A 170 3.96 1.93 -0.17
C GLN A 170 4.66 2.87 -1.14
N TYR A 171 5.97 2.73 -1.25
CA TYR A 171 6.84 3.54 -2.08
C TYR A 171 7.48 2.62 -3.11
N LEU A 172 7.37 2.98 -4.38
CA LEU A 172 7.87 2.20 -5.50
C LEU A 172 8.70 3.11 -6.40
N VAL A 173 9.67 2.50 -7.09
CA VAL A 173 10.63 3.21 -7.93
C VAL A 173 10.85 2.45 -9.24
N ARG A 174 11.03 3.20 -10.33
CA ARG A 174 11.34 2.66 -11.65
C ARG A 174 12.32 3.58 -12.37
N PRO A 175 13.58 3.19 -12.57
CA PRO A 175 14.42 3.84 -13.58
C PRO A 175 13.75 3.74 -14.96
N LEU A 176 13.93 4.73 -15.83
CA LEU A 176 13.46 4.66 -17.21
C LEU A 176 13.88 3.33 -17.86
N ASP A 177 12.97 2.74 -18.64
CA ASP A 177 13.15 1.47 -19.35
C ASP A 177 13.44 0.25 -18.46
N SER A 178 13.08 0.30 -17.18
CA SER A 178 13.18 -0.82 -16.23
C SER A 178 11.82 -1.20 -15.66
N ASP A 179 11.73 -2.34 -14.97
CA ASP A 179 10.53 -2.70 -14.21
C ASP A 179 10.42 -1.88 -12.90
N TRP A 180 9.18 -1.74 -12.42
CA TRP A 180 8.93 -1.22 -11.09
C TRP A 180 9.57 -2.10 -10.02
N LYS A 181 10.02 -1.45 -8.94
CA LYS A 181 10.57 -2.11 -7.76
C LYS A 181 9.99 -1.50 -6.49
N PHE A 182 9.88 -2.32 -5.47
CA PHE A 182 9.59 -1.82 -4.13
C PHE A 182 10.77 -1.02 -3.60
N LEU A 183 10.49 0.14 -3.04
CA LEU A 183 11.47 1.00 -2.40
C LEU A 183 11.35 0.90 -0.87
N ALA A 184 10.15 1.07 -0.34
CA ALA A 184 9.89 1.05 1.09
C ALA A 184 8.39 0.98 1.39
N SER A 185 8.05 0.62 2.63
CA SER A 185 6.76 0.92 3.24
C SER A 185 6.95 2.04 4.26
N ASP A 186 5.90 2.80 4.52
CA ASP A 186 5.86 3.71 5.65
C ASP A 186 5.90 2.95 6.99
N THR A 187 6.12 3.71 8.05
CA THR A 187 6.01 3.23 9.43
C THR A 187 4.74 3.75 10.07
N ASN A 188 4.35 3.17 11.21
CA ASN A 188 3.38 3.79 12.10
C ASN A 188 4.12 4.36 13.33
N PRO A 189 4.09 5.68 13.60
CA PRO A 189 3.38 6.72 12.86
C PRO A 189 3.96 7.03 11.47
N ASP A 190 3.10 7.53 10.56
CA ASP A 190 3.45 7.94 9.19
C ASP A 190 4.59 8.95 9.21
N SER A 191 5.66 8.64 8.49
CA SER A 191 6.90 9.40 8.47
C SER A 191 7.00 10.38 7.28
N GLY A 192 6.05 10.32 6.35
CA GLY A 192 5.94 11.15 5.16
C GLY A 192 6.91 10.77 4.04
N CYS A 193 6.65 11.35 2.86
CA CYS A 193 7.41 11.04 1.64
C CYS A 193 8.90 11.43 1.72
N ALA A 194 9.24 12.50 2.44
CA ALA A 194 10.60 13.05 2.46
C ALA A 194 11.67 12.08 2.98
N LYS A 195 11.29 11.02 3.71
CA LYS A 195 12.23 9.99 4.18
C LYS A 195 12.49 8.87 3.18
N LYS A 196 11.61 8.70 2.18
CA LYS A 196 11.61 7.53 1.30
C LYS A 196 11.92 7.87 -0.15
N ILE A 197 11.57 9.08 -0.60
CA ILE A 197 11.74 9.53 -1.97
C ILE A 197 12.54 10.85 -2.03
N PRO A 198 13.01 11.30 -3.21
CA PRO A 198 13.76 12.55 -3.33
C PRO A 198 13.01 13.76 -2.73
N ALA A 199 13.71 14.55 -1.91
CA ALA A 199 13.12 15.66 -1.15
C ALA A 199 12.38 16.68 -2.03
N ALA A 200 12.90 16.98 -3.22
CA ALA A 200 12.24 17.89 -4.16
C ALA A 200 10.88 17.36 -4.64
N LEU A 201 10.77 16.05 -4.87
CA LEU A 201 9.51 15.41 -5.24
C LEU A 201 8.55 15.29 -4.06
N ALA A 202 9.06 14.96 -2.87
CA ALA A 202 8.28 14.96 -1.64
C ALA A 202 7.66 16.33 -1.36
N ALA A 203 8.40 17.42 -1.60
CA ALA A 203 7.91 18.79 -1.46
C ALA A 203 6.76 19.09 -2.44
N LEU A 204 6.88 18.68 -3.71
CA LEU A 204 5.81 18.81 -4.71
C LEU A 204 4.54 18.04 -4.30
N TRP A 205 4.70 16.95 -3.55
CA TRP A 205 3.60 16.13 -3.04
C TRP A 205 3.12 16.55 -1.64
N GLY A 206 3.58 17.69 -1.11
CA GLY A 206 3.18 18.17 0.21
C GLY A 206 3.61 17.22 1.34
N ASN A 207 4.79 16.63 1.23
CA ASN A 207 5.30 15.53 2.07
C ASN A 207 4.35 14.33 2.14
N CYS A 208 3.49 14.16 1.13
CA CYS A 208 2.50 13.09 1.10
C CYS A 208 1.46 13.16 2.22
N SER A 209 1.30 14.34 2.83
CA SER A 209 0.25 14.61 3.79
C SER A 209 -1.10 14.33 3.12
N LYS A 210 -1.99 13.56 3.78
CA LYS A 210 -3.35 13.32 3.29
C LYS A 210 -4.01 14.68 3.03
N VAL A 211 -4.65 14.83 1.87
CA VAL A 211 -5.51 15.99 1.56
C VAL A 211 -6.96 15.58 1.69
#